data_AF-A0A0B4DP49-F1
#
_entry.id   AF-A0A0B4DP49-F1
#
_cell.length_a   1.000
_cell.length_b   1.000
_cell.length_c   1.000
_cell.angle_alpha   90.00
_cell.angle_beta   90.00
_cell.angle_gamma   90.00
#
_symmetry.space_group_name_H-M   'P 1'
#
loop_
_entity.id
_entity.type
_entity.pdbx_description
1 polymer ?
#
loop_
_entity_poly.entity_id
_entity_poly.type
_entity_poly.pdbx_seq_one_letter_code
_entity_poly.pdbx_strand_id
1 'polypeptide(L)' 'METAKGRGARSNASGRYEPEQHQSFDDGWTQDDAEAAPLRTTLTPEHARTIIARNDSPDIGFDRSINPYKGCEHGCVY' A
#
# COMPACT_ATOMS: atom_id res chain seq x y z
N MET A 1 0.80 4.56 25.45
CA MET A 1 0.74 4.48 23.98
C MET A 1 0.90 3.03 23.62
N GLU A 2 -0.22 2.36 23.33
CA GLU A 2 -0.28 0.92 23.12
C GLU A 2 0.53 0.53 21.88
N THR A 3 1.44 -0.42 22.02
CA THR A 3 2.26 -0.94 20.92
C THR A 3 1.38 -1.77 20.00
N ALA A 4 0.88 -1.14 18.93
CA ALA A 4 0.17 -1.85 17.87
C ALA A 4 1.07 -2.96 17.29
N LYS A 5 0.61 -4.21 17.34
CA LYS A 5 1.28 -5.36 16.71
C LYS A 5 1.13 -5.23 15.18
N GLY A 6 2.23 -4.99 14.47
CA GLY A 6 2.25 -4.93 13.01
C GLY A 6 3.51 -4.27 12.45
N ARG A 7 3.73 -4.38 11.14
CA ARG A 7 4.82 -3.70 10.41
C ARG A 7 4.37 -2.43 9.66
N GLY A 8 3.14 -1.96 9.91
CA GLY A 8 2.60 -0.76 9.28
C GLY A 8 3.28 0.53 9.76
N ALA A 9 3.07 1.63 9.02
CA ALA A 9 3.52 2.96 9.42
C ALA A 9 2.95 3.31 10.81
N ARG A 10 3.83 3.69 11.74
CA ARG A 10 3.44 4.02 13.13
C ARG A 10 2.96 5.45 13.31
N SER A 11 3.18 6.28 12.30
CA SER A 11 2.81 7.69 12.28
C SER A 11 2.64 8.14 10.84
N ASN A 12 1.82 9.15 10.63
CA ASN A 12 1.68 9.92 9.40
C ASN A 12 2.49 11.23 9.40
N ALA A 13 3.46 11.36 10.32
CA ALA A 13 4.31 12.55 10.40
C ALA A 13 5.19 12.69 9.16
N SER A 14 5.28 13.91 8.61
CA SER A 14 6.16 14.21 7.48
C SER A 14 7.61 13.86 7.78
N GLY A 15 8.29 13.26 6.80
CA GLY A 15 9.70 12.87 6.91
C GLY A 15 10.62 14.09 7.00
N ARG A 16 11.83 13.88 7.54
CA ARG A 16 12.84 14.94 7.72
C ARG A 16 13.18 15.70 6.43
N TYR A 17 13.11 15.01 5.29
CA TYR A 17 13.54 15.53 3.99
C TYR A 17 12.36 15.91 3.09
N GLU A 18 11.13 15.86 3.61
CA GLU A 18 9.96 16.25 2.84
C GLU A 18 9.94 17.77 2.67
N PRO A 19 9.72 18.27 1.43
CA PRO A 19 9.65 19.71 1.17
C PRO A 19 8.38 20.34 1.75
N GLU A 20 7.36 19.53 2.03
CA GLU A 20 6.04 19.97 2.49
C GLU A 20 5.66 19.23 3.79
N GLN A 21 4.92 19.92 4.66
CA GLN A 21 4.40 19.37 5.91
C GLN A 21 2.89 19.33 5.88
N HIS A 22 2.30 18.24 6.37
CA HIS A 22 0.85 18.08 6.45
C HIS A 22 0.38 18.51 7.84
N GLN A 23 -0.62 19.39 7.89
CA GLN A 23 -1.31 19.75 9.13
C GLN A 23 -2.75 19.27 9.07
N SER A 24 -3.22 18.66 10.15
CA SER A 24 -4.63 18.37 10.32
C SER A 24 -5.40 19.67 10.51
N PHE A 25 -6.50 19.81 9.77
CA PHE A 25 -7.45 20.89 9.94
C PHE A 25 -8.85 20.29 10.01
N ASP A 26 -9.79 21.07 10.54
CA ASP A 26 -11.21 20.69 10.56
C ASP A 26 -11.77 20.80 9.13
N ASP A 27 -12.08 19.66 8.53
CA ASP A 27 -12.65 19.54 7.19
C ASP A 27 -14.19 19.57 7.18
N GLY A 28 -14.81 19.78 8.36
CA GLY A 28 -16.25 19.84 8.55
C GLY A 28 -16.94 18.48 8.62
N TRP A 29 -16.18 17.38 8.63
CA TRP A 29 -16.72 16.04 8.80
C TRP A 29 -16.87 15.70 10.28
N THR A 30 -17.95 15.02 10.63
CA THR A 30 -18.35 14.72 12.00
C THR A 30 -18.62 13.22 12.18
N GLN A 31 -18.78 12.80 13.44
CA GLN A 31 -19.15 11.41 13.74
C GLN A 31 -20.63 11.10 13.42
N ASP A 32 -21.44 12.13 13.19
CA ASP A 32 -22.85 11.98 12.82
C ASP A 32 -23.03 11.74 11.32
N ASP A 33 -21.97 11.94 10.52
CA ASP A 33 -21.96 11.64 9.09
C ASP A 33 -22.04 10.12 8.84
N ALA A 34 -22.68 9.75 7.73
CA ALA A 34 -22.81 8.35 7.35
C ALA A 34 -21.44 7.71 7.09
N GLU A 35 -21.22 6.53 7.67
CA GLU A 35 -19.98 5.79 7.46
C GLU A 35 -19.79 5.47 5.97
N ALA A 36 -18.54 5.64 5.49
CA ALA A 36 -18.20 5.31 4.13
C ALA A 36 -18.47 3.82 3.87
N ALA A 37 -19.08 3.51 2.73
CA ALA A 37 -19.30 2.13 2.35
C ALA A 37 -17.96 1.38 2.22
N PRO A 38 -17.89 0.11 2.65
CA PRO A 38 -16.67 -0.67 2.53
C PRO A 38 -16.26 -0.79 1.06
N LEU A 39 -14.98 -0.49 0.78
CA LEU A 39 -14.41 -0.71 -0.54
C LEU A 39 -14.46 -2.20 -0.86
N ARG A 40 -15.05 -2.54 -2.02
CA ARG A 40 -15.13 -3.93 -2.47
C ARG A 40 -13.95 -4.25 -3.36
N THR A 41 -13.25 -5.33 -3.04
CA THR A 41 -12.18 -5.86 -3.88
C THR A 41 -12.77 -6.36 -5.20
N THR A 42 -12.26 -5.85 -6.31
CA THR A 42 -12.63 -6.28 -7.66
C THR A 42 -11.48 -7.07 -8.27
N LEU A 43 -11.80 -8.19 -8.91
CA LEU A 43 -10.84 -8.97 -9.66
C LEU A 43 -11.04 -8.72 -11.16
N THR A 44 -9.94 -8.42 -11.85
CA THR A 44 -9.92 -8.22 -13.30
C THR A 44 -8.94 -9.20 -13.93
N PRO A 45 -9.27 -9.82 -15.07
CA PRO A 45 -8.30 -10.59 -15.84
C PRO A 45 -7.11 -9.72 -16.26
N GLU A 46 -5.89 -10.18 -15.99
CA GLU A 46 -4.68 -9.50 -16.44
C GLU A 46 -4.27 -10.03 -17.83
N HIS A 47 -4.05 -9.12 -18.78
CA HIS A 47 -3.54 -9.43 -20.12
C HIS A 47 -2.05 -9.08 -20.21
N ALA A 48 -1.20 -9.92 -19.62
CA ALA A 48 0.24 -9.72 -19.66
C ALA A 48 0.86 -10.23 -20.98
N ARG A 49 1.89 -9.54 -21.48
CA ARG A 49 2.71 -10.01 -22.62
C ARG A 49 3.53 -11.27 -22.26
N THR A 50 3.94 -11.39 -20.99
CA THR A 50 4.65 -12.55 -20.44
C THR A 50 4.27 -12.73 -18.98
N ILE A 51 4.13 -13.99 -18.53
CA ILE A 51 3.91 -14.34 -17.12
C ILE A 51 5.21 -14.43 -16.32
N ILE A 52 6.35 -14.59 -17.00
CA ILE A 52 7.67 -14.76 -16.36
C ILE A 52 8.37 -13.40 -16.27
N ALA A 53 8.66 -12.97 -15.04
CA ALA A 53 9.57 -11.87 -14.74
C ALA A 53 11.01 -12.40 -14.57
N ARG A 54 11.99 -11.57 -14.89
CA ARG A 54 13.42 -11.91 -14.80
C ARG A 54 14.17 -10.88 -13.97
N ASN A 55 15.19 -11.33 -13.25
CA ASN A 55 16.12 -10.47 -12.53
C ASN A 55 17.54 -11.04 -12.59
N ASP A 56 18.54 -10.18 -12.44
CA ASP A 56 19.97 -10.49 -12.50
C ASP A 56 20.70 -10.09 -11.20
N SER A 57 19.96 -9.88 -10.11
CA SER A 57 20.54 -9.48 -8.83
C SER A 57 21.42 -10.61 -8.27
N PRO A 58 22.65 -10.28 -7.79
CA PRO A 58 23.50 -11.27 -7.11
C PRO A 58 22.95 -11.69 -5.75
N ASP A 59 22.00 -10.92 -5.20
CA ASP A 59 21.42 -11.13 -3.88
C ASP A 59 20.17 -12.03 -3.93
N ILE A 60 19.65 -12.31 -5.13
CA ILE A 60 18.44 -13.11 -5.34
C ILE A 60 18.82 -14.46 -5.95
N GLY A 61 18.58 -15.54 -5.21
CA GLY A 61 18.95 -16.92 -5.60
C GLY A 61 18.16 -17.52 -6.77
N PHE A 62 17.40 -16.72 -7.52
CA PHE A 62 16.62 -17.16 -8.67
C PHE A 62 16.59 -16.07 -9.75
N ASP A 63 16.62 -16.46 -11.03
CA ASP A 63 16.58 -15.55 -12.18
C ASP A 63 15.16 -15.31 -12.72
N ARG A 64 14.17 -16.10 -12.28
CA ARG A 64 12.80 -16.11 -12.81
C ARG A 64 11.75 -16.19 -11.71
N SER A 65 10.67 -15.43 -11.88
CA SER A 65 9.50 -15.50 -11.02
C SER A 65 8.20 -15.40 -11.81
N ILE A 66 7.11 -15.87 -11.21
CA ILE A 66 5.75 -15.73 -11.70
C ILE A 66 4.95 -15.04 -10.61
N ASN A 67 4.22 -13.98 -10.98
CA ASN A 67 3.22 -13.40 -10.11
C ASN A 67 1.81 -13.74 -10.63
N PRO A 68 1.09 -14.69 -10.01
CA PRO A 68 -0.24 -15.08 -10.46
C PRO A 68 -1.30 -14.00 -10.19
N TYR A 69 -1.02 -13.03 -9.32
CA TYR A 69 -1.95 -11.96 -8.95
C TYR A 69 -1.29 -10.59 -9.00
N LYS A 70 -1.84 -9.70 -9.81
CA LYS A 70 -1.39 -8.31 -9.87
C LYS A 70 -2.36 -7.42 -9.10
N GLY A 71 -1.86 -6.77 -8.05
CA GLY A 71 -2.66 -5.95 -7.14
C GLY A 71 -2.76 -6.57 -5.74
N CYS A 72 -2.90 -5.71 -4.73
CA CYS A 72 -3.00 -6.12 -3.33
C CYS A 72 -3.82 -5.09 -2.56
N GLU A 73 -4.75 -5.53 -1.71
CA GLU A 73 -5.58 -4.64 -0.88
C GLU A 73 -4.85 -4.16 0.39
N HIS A 74 -3.70 -4.75 0.72
CA HIS A 74 -2.97 -4.46 1.94
C HIS A 74 -2.31 -3.08 1.98
N GLY A 75 -2.27 -2.34 0.87
CA GLY A 75 -1.83 -0.95 0.85
C GLY A 75 -0.45 -0.73 1.46
N CYS A 76 0.49 -1.66 1.23
CA CYS A 76 1.80 -1.58 1.84
C CYS A 76 2.54 -0.29 1.42
N VAL A 77 3.08 0.39 2.42
CA VAL A 77 3.66 1.75 2.34
C VAL A 77 5.10 1.80 1.82
N TYR A 78 5.55 0.77 1.08
CA TYR A 78 6.97 0.55 0.76
C TYR A 78 7.71 1.80 0.27
#